data_AF-A0A1C0U123-F1
#
_entry.id   AF-A0A1C0U123-F1
#
_cell.length_a   1.000
_cell.length_b   1.000
_cell.length_c   1.000
_cell.angle_alpha   90.00
_cell.angle_beta   90.00
_cell.angle_gamma   90.00
#
_symmetry.space_group_name_H-M   'P 1'
#
loop_
_entity.id
_entity.type
_entity.pdbx_description
1 polymer ?
#
loop_
_entity_poly.entity_id
_entity_poly.type
_entity_poly.pdbx_seq_one_letter_code
_entity_poly.pdbx_strand_id
1 'polypeptide(L)'
;MAKQNLSESLFKPRQKHQETSTLVKRRYSRLITGNYNTLDGNSHRRWYRMINRLMWIWRGVDPFEIEEVLCRIAITSSQRSNDGLLDTVVGYRKGNWVFEWSHQAMFWQQKALQTGQTPEAGSFWLKAANLYSIAGYPHLKGDELSQQAVILANKAYENAAHYSDYQLRKIEFKLKEGGCVTGFLHLPQQPQGPSPTILVCGSLDNLQSDYYRLFRDYLAPLGFAMLTVDMPSIGYSSRLKLTQDSCTLHQQVIHQLREIPWIDHTRVGIFGFRFGANVAVRLAYLESKRIKGIAVLGAIVHEWLNSVERQQNAPAMYLDMFASRLGIDNVDENAFRLELSCYSLKKQGLLGRRCPVPMLAGYWQNDIFSSKEESKLIAMSSIDSKLLAIPTTPVYSSFNKALQETSQWLKNKICY
;
A
#
# COMPACT_ATOMS: atom_id res chain seq x y z
N MET A 1 -55.68 7.50 0.35
CA MET A 1 -54.22 7.45 0.12
C MET A 1 -53.63 8.81 0.48
N ALA A 2 -52.92 8.91 1.60
CA ALA A 2 -52.34 10.17 2.04
C ALA A 2 -51.22 10.60 1.09
N LYS A 3 -51.34 11.81 0.50
CA LYS A 3 -50.30 12.44 -0.33
C LYS A 3 -49.03 12.55 0.49
N GLN A 4 -47.94 11.92 0.02
CA GLN A 4 -46.61 12.05 0.61
C GLN A 4 -46.24 13.53 0.67
N ASN A 5 -45.91 14.01 1.88
CA ASN A 5 -45.60 15.41 2.13
C ASN A 5 -44.25 15.75 1.48
N LEU A 6 -44.26 16.59 0.44
CA LEU A 6 -43.07 16.93 -0.37
C LEU A 6 -41.92 17.48 0.48
N SER A 7 -42.25 18.19 1.57
CA SER A 7 -41.29 18.71 2.55
C SER A 7 -40.51 17.62 3.28
N GLU A 8 -41.14 16.49 3.63
CA GLU A 8 -40.45 15.35 4.26
C GLU A 8 -39.49 14.65 3.29
N SER A 9 -39.72 14.73 1.97
CA SER A 9 -38.80 14.18 0.97
C SER A 9 -37.58 15.08 0.72
N LEU A 10 -37.76 16.40 0.81
CA LEU A 10 -36.74 17.41 0.54
C LEU A 10 -35.78 17.62 1.72
N PHE A 11 -36.25 17.45 2.96
CA PHE A 11 -35.48 17.65 4.19
C PHE A 11 -34.99 16.35 4.86
N LYS A 12 -35.19 15.18 4.22
CA LYS A 12 -34.52 13.97 4.67
C LYS A 12 -33.01 14.22 4.68
N PRO A 13 -32.30 13.91 5.79
CA PRO A 13 -30.85 14.06 5.84
C PRO A 13 -30.25 13.20 4.73
N ARG A 14 -29.86 13.84 3.62
CA ARG A 14 -29.12 13.17 2.55
C ARG A 14 -27.78 12.75 3.16
N GLN A 15 -27.48 11.47 3.12
CA GLN A 15 -26.13 10.99 3.40
C GLN A 15 -25.21 11.67 2.39
N LYS A 16 -24.43 12.67 2.85
CA LYS A 16 -23.55 13.45 1.97
C LYS A 16 -22.41 12.60 1.41
N HIS A 17 -21.99 11.57 2.15
CA HIS A 17 -20.89 10.69 1.76
C HIS A 17 -21.35 9.24 1.83
N GLN A 18 -21.07 8.49 0.77
CA GLN A 18 -21.29 7.06 0.72
C GLN A 18 -20.29 6.34 1.65
N GLU A 19 -20.74 5.33 2.39
CA GLU A 19 -19.88 4.57 3.29
C GLU A 19 -18.99 3.60 2.50
N THR A 20 -17.73 3.46 2.92
CA THR A 20 -16.66 2.76 2.19
C THR A 20 -17.05 1.37 1.70
N SER A 21 -17.63 0.53 2.57
CA SER A 21 -17.96 -0.86 2.22
C SER A 21 -19.06 -0.99 1.16
N THR A 22 -19.74 0.11 0.82
CA THR A 22 -20.80 0.13 -0.19
C THR A 22 -20.36 0.67 -1.56
N LEU A 23 -19.13 1.18 -1.68
CA LEU A 23 -18.63 1.82 -2.90
C LEU A 23 -18.54 0.84 -4.07
N VAL A 24 -18.07 -0.38 -3.81
CA VAL A 24 -18.00 -1.46 -4.80
C VAL A 24 -19.27 -2.30 -4.70
N LYS A 25 -20.09 -2.28 -5.74
CA LYS A 25 -21.36 -3.02 -5.77
C LYS A 25 -21.11 -4.47 -6.16
N ARG A 26 -21.62 -5.40 -5.36
CA ARG A 26 -21.58 -6.85 -5.62
C ARG A 26 -23.01 -7.41 -5.65
N ARG A 27 -23.24 -8.40 -6.52
CA ARG A 27 -24.53 -9.11 -6.59
C ARG A 27 -24.81 -10.00 -5.37
N TYR A 28 -23.77 -10.51 -4.72
CA TYR A 28 -23.89 -11.42 -3.58
C TYR A 28 -23.09 -10.91 -2.38
N SER A 29 -23.72 -10.92 -1.21
CA SER A 29 -23.04 -10.67 0.07
C SER A 29 -22.17 -11.88 0.41
N ARG A 30 -20.88 -11.64 0.67
CA ARG A 30 -19.94 -12.71 1.05
C ARG A 30 -19.82 -12.82 2.56
N LEU A 31 -19.80 -14.06 3.05
CA LEU A 31 -19.45 -14.34 4.44
C LEU A 31 -17.96 -14.02 4.65
N ILE A 32 -17.67 -13.13 5.58
CA ILE A 32 -16.30 -12.84 5.98
C ILE A 32 -15.82 -13.99 6.87
N THR A 33 -15.01 -14.89 6.33
CA THR A 33 -14.30 -15.89 7.13
C THR A 33 -13.13 -15.21 7.82
N GLY A 34 -13.04 -15.35 9.14
CA GLY A 34 -11.90 -14.82 9.89
C GLY A 34 -10.63 -15.58 9.51
N ASN A 35 -9.64 -14.86 8.99
CA ASN A 35 -8.37 -15.43 8.51
C ASN A 35 -7.21 -14.60 9.06
N TYR A 36 -6.14 -15.28 9.48
CA TYR A 36 -4.90 -14.65 9.90
C TYR A 36 -4.01 -14.43 8.68
N ASN A 37 -3.52 -13.19 8.49
CA ASN A 37 -2.47 -12.92 7.52
C ASN A 37 -1.44 -11.96 8.12
N THR A 38 -0.18 -12.34 8.05
CA THR A 38 0.94 -11.59 8.62
C THR A 38 1.05 -10.19 8.04
N LEU A 39 1.09 -10.04 6.70
CA LEU A 39 1.46 -8.77 6.07
C LEU A 39 0.26 -7.86 5.72
N ASP A 40 -0.93 -8.38 5.41
CA ASP A 40 -2.14 -7.57 5.14
C ASP A 40 -3.03 -7.38 6.38
N GLY A 41 -2.71 -8.06 7.49
CA GLY A 41 -3.50 -8.03 8.71
C GLY A 41 -4.59 -9.11 8.78
N ASN A 42 -5.29 -9.11 9.91
CA ASN A 42 -6.28 -10.14 10.20
C ASN A 42 -7.65 -9.72 9.68
N SER A 43 -8.32 -10.64 9.01
CA SER A 43 -9.75 -10.51 8.74
C SER A 43 -10.53 -11.00 9.95
N HIS A 44 -11.43 -10.18 10.46
CA HIS A 44 -12.33 -10.52 11.54
C HIS A 44 -13.76 -10.56 11.01
N ARG A 45 -14.57 -11.54 11.45
CA ARG A 45 -15.96 -11.73 10.97
C ARG A 45 -16.85 -10.48 11.10
N ARG A 46 -16.52 -9.58 12.04
CA ARG A 46 -17.26 -8.37 12.39
C ARG A 46 -16.64 -7.10 11.84
N TRP A 47 -15.63 -7.17 10.97
CA TRP A 47 -14.98 -6.00 10.38
C TRP A 47 -14.97 -6.15 8.86
N TYR A 48 -15.33 -5.08 8.16
CA TYR A 48 -15.13 -4.98 6.72
C TYR A 48 -13.63 -4.93 6.42
N ARG A 49 -12.93 -3.99 7.07
CA ARG A 49 -11.48 -3.81 6.93
C ARG A 49 -10.69 -4.94 7.57
N MET A 50 -9.55 -5.26 6.95
CA MET A 50 -8.52 -6.10 7.57
C MET A 50 -7.73 -5.27 8.56
N ILE A 51 -7.52 -5.79 9.77
CA ILE A 51 -6.87 -5.06 10.85
C ILE A 51 -5.38 -5.40 10.89
N ASN A 52 -4.54 -4.47 10.40
CA ASN A 52 -3.13 -4.71 10.15
C ASN A 52 -2.22 -4.16 11.26
N ARG A 53 -2.35 -4.74 12.46
CA ARG A 53 -1.55 -4.36 13.64
C ARG A 53 -0.04 -4.43 13.38
N LEU A 54 0.44 -5.44 12.66
CA LEU A 54 1.86 -5.58 12.34
C LEU A 54 2.36 -4.34 11.61
N MET A 55 1.73 -3.99 10.48
CA MET A 55 2.20 -2.88 9.65
C MET A 55 1.94 -1.52 10.28
N TRP A 56 0.82 -1.32 10.99
CA TRP A 56 0.54 -0.04 11.65
C TRP A 56 1.53 0.22 12.79
N ILE A 57 1.80 -0.78 13.63
CA ILE A 57 2.79 -0.66 14.71
C ILE A 57 4.19 -0.54 14.13
N TRP A 58 4.53 -1.34 13.12
CA TRP A 58 5.81 -1.22 12.44
C TRP A 58 5.98 0.17 11.87
N ARG A 59 4.98 0.83 11.29
CA ARG A 59 5.14 2.19 10.77
C ARG A 59 5.20 3.30 11.85
N GLY A 60 4.96 2.96 13.11
CA GLY A 60 5.15 3.85 14.26
C GLY A 60 3.87 4.31 14.95
N VAL A 61 2.74 3.64 14.72
CA VAL A 61 1.51 3.88 15.48
C VAL A 61 1.55 3.11 16.79
N ASP A 62 1.17 3.76 17.88
CA ASP A 62 1.18 3.14 19.21
C ASP A 62 0.11 2.02 19.29
N PRO A 63 0.45 0.81 19.78
CA PRO A 63 -0.53 -0.27 19.93
C PRO A 63 -1.76 0.09 20.77
N PHE A 64 -1.60 0.89 21.83
CA PHE A 64 -2.72 1.31 22.67
C PHE A 64 -3.63 2.29 21.93
N GLU A 65 -3.06 3.20 21.14
CA GLU A 65 -3.86 4.12 20.32
C GLU A 65 -4.66 3.37 19.24
N ILE A 66 -4.08 2.33 18.64
CA ILE A 66 -4.80 1.46 17.70
C ILE A 66 -6.03 0.87 18.38
N GLU A 67 -5.86 0.25 19.55
CA GLU A 67 -6.98 -0.37 20.25
C GLU A 67 -8.00 0.66 20.74
N GLU A 68 -7.56 1.84 21.18
CA GLU A 68 -8.46 2.91 21.62
C GLU A 68 -9.37 3.37 20.47
N VAL A 69 -8.79 3.64 19.29
CA VAL A 69 -9.56 4.03 18.10
C VAL A 69 -10.52 2.92 17.67
N LEU A 70 -10.04 1.66 17.61
CA LEU A 70 -10.88 0.51 17.26
C LEU A 70 -12.03 0.31 18.26
N CYS A 71 -11.81 0.55 19.56
CA CYS A 71 -12.85 0.52 20.57
C CYS A 71 -13.92 1.58 20.31
N ARG A 72 -13.53 2.84 20.03
CA ARG A 72 -14.49 3.92 19.72
C ARG A 72 -15.37 3.59 18.51
N ILE A 73 -14.78 2.96 17.48
CA ILE A 73 -15.50 2.45 16.30
C ILE A 73 -16.47 1.31 16.67
N ALA A 74 -16.02 0.36 17.50
CA ALA A 74 -16.80 -0.82 17.84
C ALA A 74 -18.01 -0.52 18.75
N ILE A 75 -17.85 0.34 19.75
CA ILE A 75 -18.88 0.56 20.79
C ILE A 75 -20.01 1.49 20.38
N THR A 76 -19.90 2.22 19.27
CA THR A 76 -20.93 3.19 18.86
C THR A 76 -22.25 2.49 18.52
N SER A 77 -23.36 3.13 18.87
CA SER A 77 -24.72 2.77 18.47
C SER A 77 -25.19 3.47 17.19
N SER A 78 -24.30 4.22 16.53
CA SER A 78 -24.62 4.90 15.27
C SER A 78 -24.97 3.91 14.15
N GLN A 79 -25.84 4.36 13.24
CA GLN A 79 -26.28 3.56 12.08
C GLN A 79 -25.10 3.09 11.23
N ARG A 80 -25.13 1.81 10.85
CA ARG A 80 -24.14 1.17 9.97
C ARG A 80 -24.76 0.86 8.60
N SER A 81 -23.94 0.77 7.55
CA SER A 81 -24.39 0.26 6.25
C SER A 81 -24.62 -1.26 6.32
N ASN A 82 -23.91 -1.94 7.22
CA ASN A 82 -24.12 -3.33 7.59
C ASN A 82 -23.94 -3.51 9.11
N ASP A 83 -25.04 -3.82 9.82
CA ASP A 83 -25.01 -4.01 11.28
C ASP A 83 -24.13 -5.20 11.74
N GLY A 84 -23.78 -6.10 10.82
CA GLY A 84 -22.81 -7.16 11.07
C GLY A 84 -21.35 -6.70 11.11
N LEU A 85 -21.04 -5.51 10.59
CA LEU A 85 -19.69 -4.99 10.38
C LEU A 85 -19.46 -3.68 11.14
N LEU A 86 -18.60 -3.73 12.16
CA LEU A 86 -18.41 -2.67 13.16
C LEU A 86 -17.93 -1.35 12.58
N ASP A 87 -17.04 -1.39 11.57
CA ASP A 87 -16.40 -0.22 10.95
C ASP A 87 -17.19 0.44 9.83
N THR A 88 -18.45 0.06 9.66
CA THR A 88 -19.30 0.53 8.54
C THR A 88 -20.30 1.60 8.95
N VAL A 89 -19.99 2.38 10.00
CA VAL A 89 -20.82 3.48 10.49
C VAL A 89 -20.95 4.56 9.42
N VAL A 90 -22.19 4.98 9.12
CA VAL A 90 -22.48 5.83 7.97
C VAL A 90 -22.33 7.32 8.27
N GLY A 91 -21.64 8.01 7.36
CA GLY A 91 -21.38 9.45 7.43
C GLY A 91 -20.21 9.81 8.35
N TYR A 92 -19.69 11.02 8.20
CA TYR A 92 -18.55 11.52 8.98
C TYR A 92 -18.99 11.94 10.39
N ARG A 93 -19.01 10.98 11.33
CA ARG A 93 -19.46 11.15 12.72
C ARG A 93 -18.74 10.19 13.67
N LYS A 94 -18.94 10.35 14.98
CA LYS A 94 -18.40 9.44 16.00
C LYS A 94 -18.70 7.97 15.69
N GLY A 95 -17.65 7.16 15.70
CA GLY A 95 -17.63 5.75 15.35
C GLY A 95 -17.44 5.43 13.86
N ASN A 96 -17.50 6.41 12.96
CA ASN A 96 -17.07 6.21 11.57
C ASN A 96 -15.55 6.02 11.51
N TRP A 97 -15.10 5.07 10.68
CA TRP A 97 -13.67 4.75 10.52
C TRP A 97 -12.82 5.99 10.24
N VAL A 98 -13.15 6.73 9.17
CA VAL A 98 -12.35 7.88 8.74
C VAL A 98 -12.37 8.97 9.82
N PHE A 99 -13.53 9.19 10.45
CA PHE A 99 -13.69 10.16 11.53
C PHE A 99 -12.78 9.84 12.73
N GLU A 100 -12.85 8.61 13.27
CA GLU A 100 -12.16 8.26 14.51
C GLU A 100 -10.63 8.25 14.35
N TRP A 101 -10.13 7.75 13.21
CA TRP A 101 -8.70 7.79 12.88
C TRP A 101 -8.21 9.21 12.58
N SER A 102 -8.99 10.01 11.83
CA SER A 102 -8.64 11.41 11.56
C SER A 102 -8.65 12.23 12.84
N HIS A 103 -9.57 11.97 13.77
CA HIS A 103 -9.61 12.63 15.06
C HIS A 103 -8.35 12.33 15.89
N GLN A 104 -7.90 11.06 15.93
CA GLN A 104 -6.64 10.70 16.58
C GLN A 104 -5.43 11.37 15.90
N ALA A 105 -5.42 11.45 14.57
CA ALA A 105 -4.37 12.13 13.82
C ALA A 105 -4.32 13.64 14.11
N MET A 106 -5.48 14.29 14.22
CA MET A 106 -5.59 15.71 14.55
C MET A 106 -4.99 16.04 15.91
N PHE A 107 -5.13 15.16 16.90
CA PHE A 107 -4.49 15.32 18.21
C PHE A 107 -2.95 15.43 18.09
N TRP A 108 -2.32 14.53 17.32
CA TRP A 108 -0.88 14.58 17.09
C TRP A 108 -0.45 15.78 16.25
N GLN A 109 -1.24 16.15 15.24
CA GLN A 109 -1.02 17.35 14.46
C GLN A 109 -1.05 18.62 15.35
N GLN A 110 -2.01 18.72 16.28
CA GLN A 110 -2.09 19.84 17.21
C GLN A 110 -0.88 19.87 18.15
N LYS A 111 -0.45 18.72 18.67
CA LYS A 111 0.79 18.62 19.44
C LYS A 111 1.98 19.11 18.64
N ALA A 112 2.14 18.65 17.40
CA ALA A 112 3.24 19.06 16.52
C ALA A 112 3.27 20.58 16.30
N LEU A 113 2.11 21.22 16.15
CA LEU A 113 2.00 22.67 16.03
C LEU A 113 2.35 23.41 17.33
N GLN A 114 2.02 22.85 18.49
CA GLN A 114 2.29 23.45 19.80
C GLN A 114 3.77 23.31 20.22
N THR A 115 4.44 22.22 19.84
CA THR A 115 5.86 21.96 20.18
C THR A 115 6.83 22.87 19.41
N GLY A 116 6.37 23.60 18.39
CA GLY A 116 7.20 24.52 17.61
C GLY A 116 8.20 23.81 16.71
N GLN A 117 9.29 24.48 16.33
CA GLN A 117 10.28 23.96 15.38
C GLN A 117 11.33 23.07 16.05
N THR A 118 10.93 21.91 16.56
CA THR A 118 11.83 20.95 17.22
C THR A 118 11.83 19.60 16.50
N PRO A 119 12.88 18.78 16.65
CA PRO A 119 12.89 17.40 16.15
C PRO A 119 11.70 16.57 16.66
N GLU A 120 11.24 16.84 17.88
CA GLU A 120 10.07 16.19 18.47
C GLU A 120 8.79 16.48 17.68
N ALA A 121 8.61 17.72 17.17
CA ALA A 121 7.50 18.07 16.30
C ALA A 121 7.47 17.21 15.03
N GLY A 122 8.64 16.89 14.47
CA GLY A 122 8.77 15.95 13.36
C GLY A 122 8.17 14.57 13.65
N SER A 123 8.44 14.05 14.86
CA SER A 123 7.89 12.76 15.29
C SER A 123 6.37 12.80 15.43
N PHE A 124 5.80 13.91 15.92
CA PHE A 124 4.36 14.10 16.04
C PHE A 124 3.67 14.26 14.70
N TRP A 125 4.28 15.01 13.77
CA TRP A 125 3.81 15.08 12.38
C TRP A 125 3.80 13.71 11.71
N LEU A 126 4.83 12.89 11.93
CA LEU A 126 4.90 11.54 11.37
C LEU A 126 3.81 10.62 11.97
N LYS A 127 3.52 10.72 13.28
CA LYS A 127 2.38 10.02 13.89
C LYS A 127 1.06 10.44 13.27
N ALA A 128 0.83 11.74 13.11
CA ALA A 128 -0.36 12.27 12.45
C ALA A 128 -0.49 11.75 11.00
N ALA A 129 0.60 11.76 10.24
CA ALA A 129 0.63 11.26 8.86
C ALA A 129 0.22 9.79 8.76
N ASN A 130 0.77 8.92 9.64
CA ASN A 130 0.43 7.51 9.68
C ASN A 130 -1.05 7.28 10.05
N LEU A 131 -1.57 8.02 11.03
CA LEU A 131 -2.97 7.91 11.46
C LEU A 131 -3.95 8.41 10.37
N TYR A 132 -3.63 9.50 9.68
CA TYR A 132 -4.41 9.95 8.51
C TYR A 132 -4.35 8.96 7.35
N SER A 133 -3.21 8.31 7.12
CA SER A 133 -3.09 7.23 6.13
C SER A 133 -4.05 6.07 6.48
N ILE A 134 -4.06 5.62 7.75
CA ILE A 134 -5.01 4.59 8.22
C ILE A 134 -6.46 5.06 8.11
N ALA A 135 -6.75 6.34 8.37
CA ALA A 135 -8.09 6.89 8.20
C ALA A 135 -8.61 6.71 6.75
N GLY A 136 -7.74 6.81 5.75
CA GLY A 136 -8.09 6.58 4.35
C GLY A 136 -8.13 5.09 3.93
N TYR A 137 -7.58 4.18 4.72
CA TYR A 137 -7.49 2.75 4.37
C TYR A 137 -8.88 2.13 4.09
N PRO A 138 -9.06 1.31 3.03
CA PRO A 138 -8.07 0.82 2.06
C PRO A 138 -8.00 1.68 0.77
N HIS A 139 -8.31 2.97 0.86
CA HIS A 139 -8.19 3.95 -0.22
C HIS A 139 -9.04 3.62 -1.46
N LEU A 140 -10.30 3.25 -1.28
CA LEU A 140 -11.19 2.99 -2.41
C LEU A 140 -11.44 4.29 -3.20
N LYS A 141 -11.30 4.20 -4.52
CA LYS A 141 -11.67 5.28 -5.44
C LYS A 141 -13.15 5.62 -5.25
N GLY A 142 -13.46 6.91 -5.24
CA GLY A 142 -14.81 7.41 -4.96
C GLY A 142 -15.11 7.64 -3.47
N ASP A 143 -14.28 7.17 -2.55
CA ASP A 143 -14.40 7.49 -1.12
C ASP A 143 -13.89 8.93 -0.85
N GLU A 144 -14.80 9.89 -0.79
CA GLU A 144 -14.46 11.30 -0.55
C GLU A 144 -13.80 11.54 0.81
N LEU A 145 -14.22 10.81 1.85
CA LEU A 145 -13.65 10.96 3.20
C LEU A 145 -12.23 10.42 3.24
N SER A 146 -11.99 9.27 2.63
CA SER A 146 -10.63 8.74 2.45
C SER A 146 -9.75 9.69 1.65
N GLN A 147 -10.24 10.28 0.55
CA GLN A 147 -9.45 11.24 -0.24
C GLN A 147 -9.02 12.46 0.59
N GLN A 148 -9.91 12.99 1.43
CA GLN A 148 -9.58 14.07 2.35
C GLN A 148 -8.51 13.64 3.36
N ALA A 149 -8.64 12.46 3.95
CA ALA A 149 -7.66 11.90 4.86
C ALA A 149 -6.28 11.71 4.20
N VAL A 150 -6.23 11.25 2.95
CA VAL A 150 -4.99 11.10 2.16
C VAL A 150 -4.31 12.46 1.93
N ILE A 151 -5.06 13.52 1.65
CA ILE A 151 -4.50 14.87 1.52
C ILE A 151 -3.86 15.32 2.84
N LEU A 152 -4.52 15.06 3.97
CA LEU A 152 -3.98 15.37 5.30
C LEU A 152 -2.75 14.53 5.63
N ALA A 153 -2.75 13.24 5.27
CA ALA A 153 -1.59 12.35 5.45
C ALA A 153 -0.36 12.88 4.73
N ASN A 154 -0.51 13.27 3.46
CA ASN A 154 0.59 13.81 2.65
C ASN A 154 1.12 15.14 3.22
N LYS A 155 0.23 16.06 3.61
CA LYS A 155 0.63 17.33 4.24
C LYS A 155 1.38 17.10 5.56
N ALA A 156 0.87 16.22 6.41
CA ALA A 156 1.52 15.88 7.67
C ALA A 156 2.89 15.22 7.43
N TYR A 157 3.01 14.37 6.41
CA TYR A 157 4.26 13.73 6.05
C TYR A 157 5.31 14.74 5.54
N GLU A 158 4.91 15.66 4.68
CA GLU A 158 5.77 16.75 4.21
C GLU A 158 6.26 17.60 5.38
N ASN A 159 5.39 17.97 6.32
CA ASN A 159 5.77 18.68 7.53
C ASN A 159 6.74 17.88 8.40
N ALA A 160 6.52 16.56 8.55
CA ALA A 160 7.42 15.69 9.30
C ALA A 160 8.84 15.71 8.70
N ALA A 161 8.93 15.70 7.37
CA ALA A 161 10.21 15.69 6.66
C ALA A 161 11.05 16.96 6.88
N HIS A 162 10.45 18.10 7.24
CA HIS A 162 11.20 19.34 7.54
C HIS A 162 12.04 19.22 8.82
N TYR A 163 11.70 18.27 9.69
CA TYR A 163 12.37 18.00 10.97
C TYR A 163 13.16 16.69 10.94
N SER A 164 13.22 16.03 9.79
CA SER A 164 13.95 14.78 9.62
C SER A 164 15.44 15.06 9.39
N ASP A 165 16.30 14.16 9.87
CA ASP A 165 17.72 14.16 9.51
C ASP A 165 17.95 13.83 8.02
N TYR A 166 16.93 13.33 7.33
CA TYR A 166 16.98 12.96 5.92
C TYR A 166 16.35 14.04 5.02
N GLN A 167 16.77 14.09 3.76
CA GLN A 167 16.16 15.01 2.79
C GLN A 167 15.03 14.31 2.04
N LEU A 168 13.83 14.90 2.08
CA LEU A 168 12.71 14.51 1.23
C LEU A 168 12.61 15.48 0.04
N ARG A 169 12.58 14.94 -1.19
CA ARG A 169 12.33 15.71 -2.40
C ARG A 169 11.08 15.17 -3.10
N LYS A 170 10.16 16.07 -3.43
CA LYS A 170 9.03 15.77 -4.32
C LYS A 170 9.49 15.91 -5.76
N ILE A 171 9.40 14.82 -6.52
CA ILE A 171 9.78 14.78 -7.93
C ILE A 171 8.52 14.57 -8.75
N GLU A 172 8.31 15.41 -9.76
CA GLU A 172 7.24 15.23 -10.73
C GLU A 172 7.76 14.47 -11.94
N PHE A 173 7.12 13.35 -12.26
CA PHE A 173 7.42 12.54 -13.43
C PHE A 173 6.35 12.79 -14.48
N LYS A 174 6.76 13.13 -15.70
CA LYS A 174 5.85 13.36 -16.82
C LYS A 174 5.35 12.03 -17.35
N LEU A 175 4.05 11.95 -17.63
CA LEU A 175 3.40 10.78 -18.20
C LEU A 175 3.24 10.95 -19.71
N LYS A 176 3.44 9.87 -20.48
CA LYS A 176 3.28 9.83 -21.95
C LYS A 176 1.86 10.20 -22.39
N GLU A 177 0.88 9.82 -21.59
CA GLU A 177 -0.54 10.09 -21.82
C GLU A 177 -0.96 11.52 -21.44
N GLY A 178 -0.01 12.32 -20.94
CA GLY A 178 -0.25 13.67 -20.43
C GLY A 178 -0.39 13.72 -18.91
N GLY A 179 -0.06 14.88 -18.35
CA GLY A 179 -0.02 15.09 -16.90
C GLY A 179 1.25 14.59 -16.23
N CYS A 180 1.26 14.62 -14.90
CA CYS A 180 2.37 14.20 -14.07
C CYS A 180 1.90 13.33 -12.91
N VAL A 181 2.84 12.54 -12.37
CA VAL A 181 2.71 11.84 -11.09
C VAL A 181 3.79 12.34 -10.15
N THR A 182 3.46 12.44 -8.86
CA THR A 182 4.43 12.82 -7.84
C THR A 182 5.04 11.58 -7.21
N GLY A 183 6.38 11.52 -7.19
CA GLY A 183 7.14 10.57 -6.39
C GLY A 183 7.90 11.27 -5.27
N PHE A 184 8.16 10.55 -4.19
CA PHE A 184 8.94 10.99 -3.05
C PHE A 184 10.32 10.34 -3.07
N LEU A 185 11.35 11.17 -3.24
CA LEU A 185 12.76 10.76 -3.17
C LEU A 185 13.31 11.09 -1.78
N HIS A 186 13.62 10.04 -1.03
CA HIS A 186 14.24 10.11 0.28
C HIS A 186 15.74 9.92 0.12
N LEU A 187 16.53 10.87 0.60
CA LEU A 187 17.98 10.86 0.50
C LEU A 187 18.60 10.76 1.89
N PRO A 188 19.71 10.00 2.05
CA PRO A 188 20.47 9.99 3.29
C PRO A 188 20.97 11.41 3.63
N GLN A 189 21.28 11.67 4.91
CA GLN A 189 21.62 13.00 5.42
C GLN A 189 22.81 13.65 4.67
N GLN A 190 23.84 12.86 4.38
CA GLN A 190 25.07 13.30 3.71
C GLN A 190 25.38 12.40 2.51
N PRO A 191 24.72 12.59 1.35
CA PRO A 191 25.01 11.80 0.17
C PRO A 191 26.39 12.18 -0.38
N GLN A 192 27.30 11.20 -0.53
CA GLN A 192 28.62 11.40 -1.14
C GLN A 192 28.54 11.41 -2.69
N GLY A 193 27.56 12.12 -3.24
CA GLY A 193 27.20 12.13 -4.67
C GLY A 193 25.86 11.46 -4.98
N PRO A 194 25.57 11.18 -6.27
CA PRO A 194 24.36 10.48 -6.68
C PRO A 194 24.24 9.13 -5.96
N SER A 195 23.10 8.92 -5.28
CA SER A 195 22.91 7.76 -4.41
C SER A 195 22.40 6.56 -5.19
N PRO A 196 22.90 5.33 -4.94
CA PRO A 196 22.22 4.13 -5.40
C PRO A 196 20.79 4.16 -4.85
N THR A 197 19.81 3.79 -5.67
CA THR A 197 18.40 4.07 -5.36
C THR A 197 17.56 2.81 -5.41
N ILE A 198 16.72 2.62 -4.38
CA ILE A 198 15.68 1.59 -4.37
C ILE A 198 14.35 2.24 -4.75
N LEU A 199 13.78 1.80 -5.88
CA LEU A 199 12.39 2.09 -6.22
C LEU A 199 11.49 1.14 -5.44
N VAL A 200 10.56 1.68 -4.65
CA VAL A 200 9.61 0.87 -3.88
C VAL A 200 8.29 0.77 -4.64
N CYS A 201 7.93 -0.46 -5.00
CA CYS A 201 6.61 -0.81 -5.52
C CYS A 201 5.74 -1.31 -4.35
N GLY A 202 4.83 -0.46 -3.89
CA GLY A 202 3.99 -0.75 -2.74
C GLY A 202 2.88 -1.78 -2.99
N SER A 203 2.19 -2.18 -1.92
CA SER A 203 0.90 -2.85 -2.02
C SER A 203 -0.17 -1.92 -2.59
N LEU A 204 -1.34 -2.48 -2.91
CA LEU A 204 -2.43 -1.69 -3.48
C LEU A 204 -3.20 -0.86 -2.43
N ASP A 205 -2.94 -1.03 -1.13
CA ASP A 205 -3.63 -0.41 0.00
C ASP A 205 -2.74 0.51 0.86
N ASN A 206 -1.52 0.82 0.40
CA ASN A 206 -0.59 1.71 1.10
C ASN A 206 -0.26 2.94 0.27
N LEU A 207 -0.15 4.09 0.94
CA LEU A 207 0.37 5.31 0.34
C LEU A 207 1.90 5.27 0.24
N GLN A 208 2.48 6.05 -0.67
CA GLN A 208 3.94 6.13 -0.83
C GLN A 208 4.68 6.65 0.43
N SER A 209 4.03 7.48 1.24
CA SER A 209 4.57 7.98 2.53
C SER A 209 4.63 6.91 3.63
N ASP A 210 3.93 5.79 3.45
CA ASP A 210 3.85 4.70 4.42
C ASP A 210 5.18 3.97 4.62
N TYR A 211 6.11 4.11 3.67
CA TYR A 211 7.37 3.39 3.63
C TYR A 211 8.54 4.12 4.30
N TYR A 212 8.31 5.26 4.98
CA TYR A 212 9.39 6.02 5.61
C TYR A 212 10.29 5.19 6.51
N ARG A 213 9.70 4.30 7.33
CA ARG A 213 10.49 3.44 8.22
C ARG A 213 11.34 2.41 7.47
N LEU A 214 10.89 1.93 6.31
CA LEU A 214 11.71 1.10 5.43
C LEU A 214 13.02 1.84 5.07
N PHE A 215 12.88 3.10 4.69
CA PHE A 215 14.01 3.94 4.36
C PHE A 215 14.91 4.19 5.57
N ARG A 216 14.37 4.78 6.65
CA ARG A 216 15.13 5.17 7.84
C ARG A 216 15.90 4.00 8.46
N ASP A 217 15.23 2.87 8.68
CA ASP A 217 15.78 1.79 9.50
C ASP A 217 16.62 0.79 8.68
N TYR A 218 16.42 0.69 7.36
CA TYR A 218 17.02 -0.39 6.56
C TYR A 218 17.76 0.08 5.31
N LEU A 219 17.33 1.15 4.62
CA LEU A 219 17.95 1.58 3.36
C LEU A 219 18.97 2.69 3.56
N ALA A 220 18.61 3.74 4.30
CA ALA A 220 19.47 4.89 4.58
C ALA A 220 20.78 4.49 5.28
N PRO A 221 20.80 3.58 6.28
CA PRO A 221 22.05 3.12 6.91
C PRO A 221 22.99 2.38 5.95
N LEU A 222 22.45 1.87 4.83
CA LEU A 222 23.21 1.20 3.78
C LEU A 222 23.64 2.14 2.65
N GLY A 223 23.31 3.43 2.75
CA GLY A 223 23.65 4.45 1.76
C GLY A 223 22.68 4.54 0.57
N PHE A 224 21.53 3.87 0.65
CA PHE A 224 20.53 3.93 -0.40
C PHE A 224 19.63 5.15 -0.27
N ALA A 225 19.32 5.77 -1.41
CA ALA A 225 18.12 6.58 -1.54
C ALA A 225 16.89 5.68 -1.74
N MET A 226 15.71 6.17 -1.35
CA MET A 226 14.44 5.48 -1.58
C MET A 226 13.51 6.36 -2.41
N LEU A 227 13.11 5.88 -3.59
CA LEU A 227 12.09 6.50 -4.41
C LEU A 227 10.78 5.73 -4.26
N THR A 228 9.72 6.41 -3.85
CA THR A 228 8.37 5.84 -3.77
C THR A 228 7.45 6.55 -4.75
N VAL A 229 6.52 5.81 -5.35
CA VAL A 229 5.44 6.33 -6.18
C VAL A 229 4.17 5.58 -5.81
N ASP A 230 3.06 6.30 -5.68
CA ASP A 230 1.77 5.67 -5.40
C ASP A 230 1.36 4.72 -6.53
N MET A 231 0.84 3.54 -6.19
CA MET A 231 0.26 2.62 -7.16
C MET A 231 -0.91 3.29 -7.92
N PRO A 232 -1.26 2.85 -9.14
CA PRO A 232 -2.38 3.42 -9.86
C PRO A 232 -3.67 3.44 -9.03
N SER A 233 -4.43 4.53 -9.13
CA SER A 233 -5.69 4.85 -8.43
C SER A 233 -5.62 5.21 -6.94
N ILE A 234 -4.43 5.27 -6.33
CA ILE A 234 -4.24 5.76 -4.95
C ILE A 234 -3.37 7.01 -4.91
N GLY A 235 -3.53 7.81 -3.85
CA GLY A 235 -2.68 8.98 -3.59
C GLY A 235 -2.51 9.93 -4.78
N TYR A 236 -1.26 10.29 -5.07
CA TYR A 236 -0.89 11.14 -6.21
C TYR A 236 -1.15 10.48 -7.57
N SER A 237 -1.33 9.17 -7.61
CA SER A 237 -1.67 8.37 -8.80
C SER A 237 -3.18 8.09 -8.91
N SER A 238 -4.03 8.76 -8.13
CA SER A 238 -5.50 8.54 -8.07
C SER A 238 -6.25 8.65 -9.41
N ARG A 239 -5.70 9.43 -10.35
CA ARG A 239 -6.27 9.60 -11.70
C ARG A 239 -6.02 8.38 -12.60
N LEU A 240 -4.97 7.63 -12.32
CA LEU A 240 -4.56 6.46 -13.10
C LEU A 240 -5.41 5.25 -12.71
N LYS A 241 -5.48 4.28 -13.62
CA LYS A 241 -6.06 2.96 -13.37
C LYS A 241 -4.98 1.91 -13.49
N LEU A 242 -5.11 0.83 -12.74
CA LEU A 242 -4.24 -0.32 -12.92
C LEU A 242 -4.67 -1.05 -14.21
N THR A 243 -3.75 -1.20 -15.15
CA THR A 243 -3.97 -1.91 -16.43
C THR A 243 -3.10 -3.17 -16.49
N GLN A 244 -3.38 -4.06 -17.44
CA GLN A 244 -2.65 -5.34 -17.59
C GLN A 244 -1.14 -5.14 -17.81
N ASP A 245 -0.73 -3.99 -18.35
CA ASP A 245 0.65 -3.53 -18.26
C ASP A 245 0.89 -2.90 -16.87
N SER A 246 0.93 -3.76 -15.86
CA SER A 246 0.92 -3.36 -14.45
C SER A 246 2.07 -2.43 -14.04
N CYS A 247 3.15 -2.40 -14.83
CA CYS A 247 4.33 -1.61 -14.55
C CYS A 247 4.47 -0.33 -15.38
N THR A 248 3.54 0.03 -16.28
CA THR A 248 3.69 1.18 -17.19
C THR A 248 4.10 2.47 -16.47
N LEU A 249 3.48 2.76 -15.32
CA LEU A 249 3.78 3.92 -14.48
C LEU A 249 5.25 3.92 -14.01
N HIS A 250 5.67 2.82 -13.40
CA HIS A 250 7.00 2.67 -12.83
C HIS A 250 8.08 2.62 -13.92
N GLN A 251 7.76 2.06 -15.08
CA GLN A 251 8.66 2.06 -16.24
C GLN A 251 8.93 3.49 -16.72
N GLN A 252 7.89 4.33 -16.82
CA GLN A 252 8.04 5.74 -17.18
C GLN A 252 8.87 6.52 -16.16
N VAL A 253 8.73 6.20 -14.86
CA VAL A 253 9.58 6.75 -13.79
C VAL A 253 11.04 6.34 -13.98
N ILE A 254 11.31 5.05 -14.22
CA ILE A 254 12.66 4.51 -14.44
C ILE A 254 13.37 5.20 -15.61
N HIS A 255 12.65 5.51 -16.69
CA HIS A 255 13.21 6.18 -17.87
C HIS A 255 13.66 7.62 -17.59
N GLN A 256 13.06 8.29 -16.60
CA GLN A 256 13.37 9.67 -16.20
C GLN A 256 14.45 9.77 -15.13
N LEU A 257 14.89 8.65 -14.50
CA LEU A 257 15.84 8.70 -13.38
C LEU A 257 17.19 9.34 -13.73
N ARG A 258 17.62 9.23 -15.00
CA ARG A 258 18.87 9.86 -15.48
C ARG A 258 18.86 11.39 -15.42
N GLU A 259 17.68 11.99 -15.35
CA GLU A 259 17.47 13.44 -15.32
C GLU A 259 17.49 13.98 -13.88
N ILE A 260 17.57 13.08 -12.88
CA ILE A 260 17.53 13.42 -11.46
C ILE A 260 18.96 13.37 -10.91
N PRO A 261 19.59 14.51 -10.59
CA PRO A 261 21.03 14.56 -10.26
C PRO A 261 21.39 13.86 -8.94
N TRP A 262 20.41 13.63 -8.06
CA TRP A 262 20.62 12.95 -6.78
C TRP A 262 20.59 11.42 -6.88
N ILE A 263 20.17 10.87 -8.03
CA ILE A 263 20.01 9.43 -8.25
C ILE A 263 21.15 8.92 -9.13
N ASP A 264 21.84 7.88 -8.67
CA ASP A 264 22.68 7.08 -9.56
C ASP A 264 21.80 6.13 -10.37
N HIS A 265 21.43 6.57 -11.57
CA HIS A 265 20.57 5.81 -12.49
C HIS A 265 21.23 4.51 -13.00
N THR A 266 22.53 4.29 -12.75
CA THR A 266 23.22 3.03 -13.08
C THR A 266 23.13 2.00 -11.95
N ARG A 267 22.77 2.42 -10.73
CA ARG A 267 22.65 1.59 -9.54
C ARG A 267 21.23 1.66 -8.97
N VAL A 268 20.28 1.11 -9.72
CA VAL A 268 18.86 1.06 -9.37
C VAL A 268 18.43 -0.35 -9.01
N GLY A 269 17.85 -0.51 -7.83
CA GLY A 269 17.15 -1.72 -7.42
C GLY A 269 15.66 -1.48 -7.25
N ILE A 270 14.89 -2.56 -7.14
CA ILE A 270 13.45 -2.49 -6.85
C ILE A 270 13.13 -3.33 -5.63
N PHE A 271 12.33 -2.78 -4.74
CA PHE A 271 11.74 -3.51 -3.62
C PHE A 271 10.22 -3.55 -3.77
N GLY A 272 9.60 -4.74 -3.67
CA GLY A 272 8.16 -4.93 -3.90
C GLY A 272 7.43 -5.64 -2.77
N PHE A 273 6.32 -5.08 -2.30
CA PHE A 273 5.39 -5.76 -1.37
C PHE A 273 4.12 -6.20 -2.08
N ARG A 274 3.60 -7.39 -1.75
CA ARG A 274 2.30 -7.87 -2.26
C ARG A 274 2.21 -7.77 -3.78
N PHE A 275 1.22 -7.05 -4.30
CA PHE A 275 1.06 -6.83 -5.73
C PHE A 275 2.14 -5.92 -6.33
N GLY A 276 2.83 -5.10 -5.53
CA GLY A 276 4.04 -4.40 -5.97
C GLY A 276 5.15 -5.35 -6.42
N ALA A 277 5.15 -6.60 -5.96
CA ALA A 277 6.03 -7.65 -6.50
C ALA A 277 5.71 -7.98 -7.96
N ASN A 278 4.44 -7.94 -8.37
CA ASN A 278 4.02 -8.12 -9.76
C ASN A 278 4.70 -7.07 -10.66
N VAL A 279 4.63 -5.80 -10.22
CA VAL A 279 5.28 -4.68 -10.91
C VAL A 279 6.79 -4.86 -10.95
N ALA A 280 7.42 -5.16 -9.80
CA ALA A 280 8.88 -5.30 -9.71
C ALA A 280 9.42 -6.42 -10.60
N VAL A 281 8.77 -7.60 -10.57
CA VAL A 281 9.16 -8.75 -11.41
C VAL A 281 8.94 -8.44 -12.89
N ARG A 282 7.81 -7.82 -13.26
CA ARG A 282 7.56 -7.42 -14.65
C ARG A 282 8.62 -6.43 -15.14
N LEU A 283 8.97 -5.42 -14.34
CA LEU A 283 10.03 -4.47 -14.65
C LEU A 283 11.39 -5.14 -14.82
N ALA A 284 11.73 -6.14 -14.01
CA ALA A 284 13.00 -6.85 -14.16
C ALA A 284 13.17 -7.50 -15.54
N TYR A 285 12.08 -7.95 -16.18
CA TYR A 285 12.14 -8.43 -17.57
C TYR A 285 12.27 -7.27 -18.57
N LEU A 286 11.46 -6.22 -18.41
CA LEU A 286 11.36 -5.15 -19.41
C LEU A 286 12.53 -4.15 -19.36
N GLU A 287 13.09 -3.93 -18.17
CA GLU A 287 14.16 -2.95 -17.89
C GLU A 287 15.42 -3.63 -17.34
N SER A 288 15.70 -4.85 -17.79
CA SER A 288 16.83 -5.67 -17.33
C SER A 288 18.21 -5.00 -17.44
N LYS A 289 18.36 -4.01 -18.33
CA LYS A 289 19.61 -3.22 -18.46
C LYS A 289 19.75 -2.13 -17.40
N ARG A 290 18.64 -1.67 -16.82
CA ARG A 290 18.59 -0.56 -15.84
C ARG A 290 18.49 -1.05 -14.40
N ILE A 291 17.88 -2.21 -14.19
CA ILE A 291 17.64 -2.76 -12.86
C ILE A 291 18.76 -3.75 -12.50
N LYS A 292 19.42 -3.53 -11.36
CA LYS A 292 20.53 -4.36 -10.88
C LYS A 292 20.10 -5.50 -9.98
N GLY A 293 18.94 -5.40 -9.37
CA GLY A 293 18.37 -6.48 -8.58
C GLY A 293 16.98 -6.11 -8.07
N ILE A 294 16.16 -7.13 -7.85
CA ILE A 294 14.86 -6.92 -7.20
C ILE A 294 14.74 -7.81 -5.96
N ALA A 295 14.05 -7.30 -4.95
CA ALA A 295 13.65 -8.08 -3.80
C ALA A 295 12.16 -7.89 -3.53
N VAL A 296 11.45 -8.99 -3.34
CA VAL A 296 10.00 -8.97 -3.18
C VAL A 296 9.55 -9.82 -1.99
N LEU A 297 8.60 -9.31 -1.21
CA LEU A 297 8.06 -9.99 -0.03
C LEU A 297 6.55 -10.19 -0.17
N GLY A 298 6.09 -11.43 0.04
CA GLY A 298 4.67 -11.79 0.00
C GLY A 298 4.04 -11.57 -1.39
N ALA A 299 4.76 -11.95 -2.44
CA ALA A 299 4.43 -11.67 -3.84
C ALA A 299 3.11 -12.28 -4.34
N ILE A 300 2.37 -11.53 -5.16
CA ILE A 300 1.19 -12.00 -5.91
C ILE A 300 1.50 -11.90 -7.40
N VAL A 301 1.87 -13.01 -8.04
CA VAL A 301 2.31 -13.02 -9.45
C VAL A 301 1.59 -14.04 -10.33
N HIS A 302 0.95 -15.07 -9.77
CA HIS A 302 0.24 -16.06 -10.56
C HIS A 302 -0.93 -16.76 -9.85
N GLU A 303 -0.68 -17.49 -8.76
CA GLU A 303 -1.64 -18.43 -8.16
C GLU A 303 -2.89 -17.73 -7.67
N TRP A 304 -2.76 -16.68 -6.86
CA TRP A 304 -3.94 -15.98 -6.33
C TRP A 304 -4.73 -15.28 -7.44
N LEU A 305 -4.05 -14.79 -8.47
CA LEU A 305 -4.67 -14.15 -9.64
C LEU A 305 -5.44 -15.15 -10.53
N ASN A 306 -5.16 -16.44 -10.42
CA ASN A 306 -5.71 -17.47 -11.29
C ASN A 306 -6.56 -18.54 -10.57
N SER A 307 -6.56 -18.58 -9.23
CA SER A 307 -7.27 -19.59 -8.44
C SER A 307 -8.64 -19.11 -7.99
N VAL A 308 -9.69 -19.81 -8.46
CA VAL A 308 -11.08 -19.58 -8.03
C VAL A 308 -11.22 -19.74 -6.52
N GLU A 309 -10.69 -20.83 -5.98
CA GLU A 309 -10.80 -21.18 -4.56
C GLU A 309 -10.15 -20.10 -3.67
N ARG A 310 -8.93 -19.68 -3.99
CA ARG A 310 -8.22 -18.64 -3.21
C ARG A 310 -8.97 -17.30 -3.27
N GLN A 311 -9.53 -16.93 -4.43
CA GLN A 311 -10.30 -15.69 -4.57
C GLN A 311 -11.68 -15.78 -3.90
N GLN A 312 -12.29 -16.96 -3.82
CA GLN A 312 -13.54 -17.16 -3.09
C GLN A 312 -13.33 -16.99 -1.58
N ASN A 313 -12.20 -17.46 -1.06
CA ASN A 313 -11.82 -17.36 0.36
C ASN A 313 -11.17 -16.02 0.74
N ALA A 314 -10.98 -15.10 -0.21
CA ALA A 314 -10.40 -13.79 0.06
C ALA A 314 -11.41 -12.85 0.77
N PRO A 315 -10.98 -12.05 1.75
CA PRO A 315 -11.82 -11.05 2.40
C PRO A 315 -12.43 -10.05 1.40
N ALA A 316 -13.67 -9.62 1.67
CA ALA A 316 -14.42 -8.72 0.78
C ALA A 316 -13.65 -7.43 0.46
N MET A 317 -13.10 -6.79 1.49
CA MET A 317 -12.28 -5.57 1.35
C MET A 317 -11.10 -5.76 0.39
N TYR A 318 -10.45 -6.93 0.39
CA TYR A 318 -9.32 -7.19 -0.49
C TYR A 318 -9.74 -7.25 -1.96
N LEU A 319 -10.88 -7.87 -2.24
CA LEU A 319 -11.43 -7.93 -3.59
C LEU A 319 -11.97 -6.56 -4.04
N ASP A 320 -12.57 -5.78 -3.13
CA ASP A 320 -13.05 -4.41 -3.40
C ASP A 320 -11.88 -3.47 -3.72
N MET A 321 -10.76 -3.64 -3.00
CA MET A 321 -9.52 -2.94 -3.30
C MET A 321 -9.09 -3.21 -4.75
N PHE A 322 -8.98 -4.48 -5.15
CA PHE A 322 -8.64 -4.82 -6.55
C PHE A 322 -9.64 -4.25 -7.55
N ALA A 323 -10.95 -4.42 -7.33
CA ALA A 323 -11.98 -3.86 -8.21
C ALA A 323 -11.84 -2.34 -8.36
N SER A 324 -11.60 -1.64 -7.25
CA SER A 324 -11.35 -0.21 -7.22
C SER A 324 -10.11 0.20 -8.00
N ARG A 325 -9.00 -0.55 -7.91
CA ARG A 325 -7.77 -0.28 -8.69
C ARG A 325 -7.97 -0.42 -10.19
N LEU A 326 -8.79 -1.38 -10.59
CA LEU A 326 -9.17 -1.63 -11.98
C LEU A 326 -10.23 -0.63 -12.49
N GLY A 327 -10.86 0.14 -11.60
CA GLY A 327 -11.97 1.04 -11.93
C GLY A 327 -13.25 0.28 -12.28
N ILE A 328 -13.51 -0.84 -11.58
CA ILE A 328 -14.71 -1.67 -11.67
C ILE A 328 -15.61 -1.33 -10.48
N ASP A 329 -16.69 -0.61 -10.73
CA ASP A 329 -17.63 -0.18 -9.68
C ASP A 329 -18.74 -1.20 -9.42
N ASN A 330 -19.03 -2.07 -10.42
CA ASN A 330 -20.02 -3.14 -10.33
C ASN A 330 -19.36 -4.47 -10.70
N VAL A 331 -19.21 -5.33 -9.71
CA VAL A 331 -18.45 -6.58 -9.84
C VAL A 331 -19.37 -7.71 -10.31
N ASP A 332 -19.20 -8.10 -11.58
CA ASP A 332 -19.55 -9.44 -12.04
C ASP A 332 -18.41 -10.40 -11.68
N GLU A 333 -18.68 -11.43 -10.87
CA GLU A 333 -17.61 -12.27 -10.30
C GLU A 333 -16.80 -13.01 -11.37
N ASN A 334 -17.44 -13.43 -12.47
CA ASN A 334 -16.76 -14.16 -13.53
C ASN A 334 -15.91 -13.23 -14.38
N ALA A 335 -16.45 -12.08 -14.79
CA ALA A 335 -15.68 -11.08 -15.54
C ALA A 335 -14.50 -10.55 -14.72
N PHE A 336 -14.71 -10.26 -13.43
CA PHE A 336 -13.67 -9.80 -12.52
C PHE A 336 -12.55 -10.82 -12.36
N ARG A 337 -12.89 -12.11 -12.23
CA ARG A 337 -11.90 -13.19 -12.17
C ARG A 337 -11.09 -13.31 -13.45
N LEU A 338 -11.76 -13.25 -14.61
CA LEU A 338 -11.08 -13.28 -15.91
C LEU A 338 -10.09 -12.13 -16.01
N GLU A 339 -10.50 -10.92 -15.63
CA GLU A 339 -9.65 -9.73 -15.61
C GLU A 339 -8.45 -9.90 -14.69
N LEU A 340 -8.63 -10.34 -13.43
CA LEU A 340 -7.52 -10.61 -12.51
C LEU A 340 -6.51 -11.60 -13.10
N SER A 341 -6.98 -12.60 -13.83
CA SER A 341 -6.11 -13.62 -14.42
C SER A 341 -5.16 -13.07 -15.49
N CYS A 342 -5.51 -11.95 -16.13
CA CYS A 342 -4.68 -11.24 -17.11
C CYS A 342 -3.43 -10.60 -16.47
N TYR A 343 -3.43 -10.39 -15.15
CA TYR A 343 -2.28 -9.87 -14.40
C TYR A 343 -1.27 -10.94 -14.01
N SER A 344 -1.56 -12.21 -14.27
CA SER A 344 -0.62 -13.28 -13.99
C SER A 344 0.61 -13.18 -14.89
N LEU A 345 1.78 -12.97 -14.29
CA LEU A 345 3.04 -12.89 -15.02
C LEU A 345 3.41 -14.20 -15.73
N LYS A 346 2.89 -15.34 -15.25
CA LYS A 346 3.03 -16.63 -15.94
C LYS A 346 2.16 -16.70 -17.20
N LYS A 347 0.89 -16.26 -17.12
CA LYS A 347 0.01 -16.18 -18.30
C LYS A 347 0.49 -15.15 -19.32
N GLN A 348 1.12 -14.07 -18.85
CA GLN A 348 1.78 -13.08 -19.70
C GLN A 348 3.10 -13.60 -20.33
N GLY A 349 3.52 -14.83 -20.02
CA GLY A 349 4.72 -15.45 -20.59
C GLY A 349 6.05 -14.92 -20.06
N LEU A 350 6.03 -14.16 -18.95
CA LEU A 350 7.24 -13.63 -18.31
C LEU A 350 7.84 -14.65 -17.34
N LEU A 351 7.04 -15.12 -16.38
CA LEU A 351 7.48 -16.15 -15.44
C LEU A 351 7.50 -17.54 -16.09
N GLY A 352 8.61 -18.26 -15.92
CA GLY A 352 8.91 -19.49 -16.65
C GLY A 352 10.01 -19.33 -17.71
N ARG A 353 10.50 -18.10 -17.94
CA ARG A 353 11.70 -17.80 -18.74
C ARG A 353 12.82 -17.32 -17.82
N ARG A 354 14.09 -17.47 -18.23
CA ARG A 354 15.22 -16.93 -17.46
C ARG A 354 15.31 -15.42 -17.61
N CYS A 355 15.37 -14.72 -16.49
CA CYS A 355 15.62 -13.30 -16.35
C CYS A 355 17.06 -13.07 -15.88
N PRO A 356 17.83 -12.17 -16.53
CA PRO A 356 19.21 -11.89 -16.12
C PRO A 356 19.30 -11.07 -14.83
N VAL A 357 18.20 -10.45 -14.37
CA VAL A 357 18.18 -9.65 -13.16
C VAL A 357 18.14 -10.57 -11.93
N PRO A 358 19.06 -10.41 -10.95
CA PRO A 358 19.00 -11.13 -9.69
C PRO A 358 17.69 -10.88 -8.93
N MET A 359 17.12 -11.93 -8.31
CA MET A 359 15.84 -11.85 -7.60
C MET A 359 15.87 -12.49 -6.22
N LEU A 360 15.53 -11.72 -5.17
CA LEU A 360 15.15 -12.27 -3.86
C LEU A 360 13.63 -12.34 -3.76
N ALA A 361 13.10 -13.50 -3.36
CA ALA A 361 11.67 -13.68 -3.11
C ALA A 361 11.44 -14.24 -1.70
N GLY A 362 10.79 -13.44 -0.85
CA GLY A 362 10.42 -13.81 0.51
C GLY A 362 8.96 -14.20 0.65
N TYR A 363 8.68 -15.23 1.44
CA TYR A 363 7.32 -15.72 1.71
C TYR A 363 7.10 -16.05 3.18
N TRP A 364 5.86 -15.90 3.65
CA TRP A 364 5.42 -16.41 4.93
C TRP A 364 4.75 -17.78 4.77
N GLN A 365 4.86 -18.62 5.78
CA GLN A 365 4.09 -19.87 5.81
C GLN A 365 2.60 -19.55 5.95
N ASN A 366 1.76 -20.30 5.22
CA ASN A 366 0.29 -20.21 5.28
C ASN A 366 -0.30 -18.84 4.91
N ASP A 367 0.42 -18.04 4.13
CA ASP A 367 -0.11 -16.79 3.59
C ASP A 367 -1.14 -17.08 2.49
N ILE A 368 -2.38 -16.63 2.71
CA ILE A 368 -3.51 -16.92 1.85
C ILE A 368 -3.42 -16.21 0.49
N PHE A 369 -2.70 -15.09 0.40
CA PHE A 369 -2.52 -14.33 -0.84
C PHE A 369 -1.23 -14.70 -1.56
N SER A 370 -0.18 -15.05 -0.82
CA SER A 370 1.14 -15.35 -1.37
C SER A 370 1.66 -16.69 -0.89
N SER A 371 1.40 -17.74 -1.65
CA SER A 371 1.93 -19.06 -1.36
C SER A 371 3.45 -19.13 -1.56
N LYS A 372 4.07 -20.18 -1.02
CA LYS A 372 5.50 -20.46 -1.26
C LYS A 372 5.78 -20.63 -2.77
N GLU A 373 4.81 -21.14 -3.51
CA GLU A 373 4.86 -21.43 -4.93
C GLU A 373 5.01 -20.13 -5.76
N GLU A 374 4.38 -19.02 -5.33
CA GLU A 374 4.59 -17.69 -5.93
C GLU A 374 6.07 -17.29 -5.86
N SER A 375 6.67 -17.34 -4.67
CA SER A 375 8.09 -16.97 -4.48
C SER A 375 9.06 -17.95 -5.15
N LYS A 376 8.76 -19.26 -5.16
CA LYS A 376 9.53 -20.24 -5.92
C LYS A 376 9.52 -19.94 -7.41
N LEU A 377 8.36 -19.59 -7.98
CA LEU A 377 8.24 -19.28 -9.39
C LEU A 377 9.13 -18.08 -9.78
N ILE A 378 9.21 -17.07 -8.91
CA ILE A 378 10.11 -15.91 -9.10
C ILE A 378 11.57 -16.36 -9.00
N ALA A 379 11.95 -17.05 -7.94
CA ALA A 379 13.33 -17.48 -7.71
C ALA A 379 13.86 -18.40 -8.83
N MET A 380 13.03 -19.33 -9.33
CA MET A 380 13.40 -20.23 -10.43
C MET A 380 13.54 -19.51 -11.78
N SER A 381 12.94 -18.33 -11.91
CA SER A 381 12.98 -17.56 -13.15
C SER A 381 14.19 -16.62 -13.24
N SER A 382 14.96 -16.43 -12.17
CA SER A 382 16.16 -15.58 -12.17
C SER A 382 17.45 -16.41 -12.26
N ILE A 383 18.47 -15.87 -12.92
CA ILE A 383 19.80 -16.52 -13.03
C ILE A 383 20.56 -16.54 -11.69
N ASP A 384 20.21 -15.66 -10.76
CA ASP A 384 20.85 -15.49 -9.46
C ASP A 384 19.76 -15.12 -8.44
N SER A 385 19.33 -16.10 -7.66
CA SER A 385 18.16 -15.96 -6.83
C SER A 385 18.38 -16.35 -5.38
N LYS A 386 17.54 -15.77 -4.53
CA LYS A 386 17.45 -16.13 -3.11
C LYS A 386 16.00 -16.31 -2.72
N LEU A 387 15.66 -17.50 -2.24
CA LEU A 387 14.37 -17.78 -1.64
C LEU A 387 14.46 -17.58 -0.13
N LEU A 388 13.65 -16.69 0.44
CA LEU A 388 13.67 -16.33 1.85
C LEU A 388 12.39 -16.82 2.54
N ALA A 389 12.52 -17.82 3.42
CA ALA A 389 11.41 -18.24 4.27
C ALA A 389 11.32 -17.33 5.50
N ILE A 390 10.17 -16.70 5.73
CA ILE A 390 9.94 -15.79 6.85
C ILE A 390 9.05 -16.48 7.88
N PRO A 391 9.54 -16.75 9.10
CA PRO A 391 8.70 -17.31 10.15
C PRO A 391 7.54 -16.38 10.51
N THR A 392 6.39 -16.97 10.86
CA THR A 392 5.22 -16.21 11.34
C THR A 392 5.31 -15.90 12.84
N THR A 393 6.23 -16.54 13.57
CA THR A 393 6.40 -16.35 15.02
C THR A 393 7.89 -16.38 15.39
N PRO A 394 8.39 -15.41 16.21
CA PRO A 394 7.70 -14.19 16.64
C PRO A 394 7.61 -13.18 15.49
N VAL A 395 6.39 -12.70 15.20
CA VAL A 395 6.05 -11.98 13.96
C VAL A 395 6.91 -10.73 13.71
N TYR A 396 7.07 -9.86 14.71
CA TYR A 396 7.84 -8.62 14.58
C TYR A 396 9.33 -8.88 14.34
N SER A 397 9.92 -9.78 15.14
CA SER A 397 11.34 -10.13 15.00
C SER A 397 11.66 -10.77 13.65
N SER A 398 10.75 -11.62 13.17
CA SER A 398 10.89 -12.32 11.90
C SER A 398 10.76 -11.35 10.73
N PHE A 399 9.79 -10.43 10.79
CA PHE A 399 9.63 -9.39 9.79
C PHE A 399 10.83 -8.43 9.76
N ASN A 400 11.30 -7.98 10.92
CA ASN A 400 12.49 -7.13 11.02
C ASN A 400 13.73 -7.81 10.42
N LYS A 401 13.97 -9.08 10.77
CA LYS A 401 15.08 -9.86 10.22
C LYS A 401 14.98 -10.01 8.70
N ALA A 402 13.78 -10.26 8.18
CA ALA A 402 13.56 -10.37 6.74
C ALA A 402 13.88 -9.06 6.00
N LEU A 403 13.52 -7.90 6.56
CA LEU A 403 13.86 -6.60 5.99
C LEU A 403 15.37 -6.32 6.04
N GLN A 404 16.05 -6.63 7.15
CA GLN A 404 17.51 -6.51 7.26
C GLN A 404 18.23 -7.38 6.22
N GLU A 405 17.84 -8.65 6.11
CA GLU A 405 18.43 -9.60 5.18
C GLU A 405 18.17 -9.19 3.72
N THR A 406 16.97 -8.66 3.44
CA THR A 406 16.61 -8.18 2.11
C THR A 406 17.42 -6.93 1.72
N SER A 407 17.52 -5.94 2.61
CA SER A 407 18.26 -4.71 2.34
C SER A 407 19.77 -4.98 2.18
N GLN A 408 20.32 -5.89 2.98
CA GLN A 408 21.71 -6.31 2.80
C GLN A 408 21.93 -7.07 1.49
N TRP A 409 20.98 -7.92 1.09
CA TRP A 409 21.06 -8.60 -0.21
C TRP A 409 21.01 -7.59 -1.37
N LEU A 410 20.12 -6.59 -1.31
CA LEU A 410 20.06 -5.52 -2.31
C LEU A 410 21.38 -4.73 -2.37
N LYS A 411 21.97 -4.39 -1.22
CA LYS A 411 23.31 -3.76 -1.16
C LYS A 411 24.35 -4.57 -1.92
N ASN A 412 24.37 -5.88 -1.71
CA ASN A 412 25.34 -6.77 -2.35
C ASN A 412 25.16 -6.87 -3.87
N LYS A 413 23.95 -6.65 -4.41
CA LYS A 413 23.67 -6.75 -5.86
C LYS A 413 23.74 -5.42 -6.61
N ILE A 414 23.58 -4.31 -5.90
CA ILE A 414 23.45 -2.98 -6.51
C ILE A 414 24.74 -2.16 -6.36
N CYS A 415 25.47 -2.33 -5.25
CA CYS A 415 26.65 -1.54 -4.96
C CYS A 415 27.97 -2.23 -5.34
N TYR A 416 27.94 -3.54 -5.58
CA TYR A 416 29.04 -4.37 -6.02
C TYR A 416 28.57 -5.19 -7.22
#